data_AF-A0A2V6BX45-F1
#
_entry.id   AF-A0A2V6BX45-F1
#
_cell.length_a   1.000
_cell.length_b   1.000
_cell.length_c   1.000
_cell.angle_alpha   90.00
_cell.angle_beta   90.00
_cell.angle_gamma   90.00
#
_symmetry.space_group_name_H-M   'P 1'
#
loop_
_entity.id
_entity.type
_entity.pdbx_description
1 polymer ?
#
loop_
_entity_poly.entity_id
_entity_poly.type
_entity_poly.pdbx_seq_one_letter_code
_entity_poly.pdbx_strand_id
1 'polypeptide(L)'
;MLLACGCGGSFSPQGRLAKATNELAKAKTPQERFYALNDAAKESFVAGNAEDAKRYAQELMTLLSKFPGDWNYGNAVQDANLVLGRIAVKDGRVDEAKQYLLAAGNSPGSPQMNSFGPNVSLAKDLLEKGERDVVIQYLELCRKFWKMHRGSLDQWIQEIKDGKVPDFGANLVY
;
A
#
# COMPACT_ATOMS: atom_id res chain seq x y z
N MET A 1 30.36 15.97 27.76
CA MET A 1 28.93 15.59 27.74
C MET A 1 28.33 16.15 26.45
N LEU A 2 28.38 15.38 25.36
CA LEU A 2 27.91 15.82 24.04
C LEU A 2 26.43 15.45 23.92
N LEU A 3 25.57 16.47 23.92
CA LEU A 3 24.17 16.38 23.49
C LEU A 3 24.16 16.17 21.98
N ALA A 4 23.91 14.93 21.55
CA ALA A 4 23.62 14.64 20.15
C ALA A 4 22.12 14.83 19.87
N CYS A 5 21.83 15.64 18.87
CA CYS A 5 20.53 16.13 18.44
C CYS A 5 19.48 15.02 18.20
N GLY A 6 18.33 15.14 18.86
CA GLY A 6 17.15 14.29 18.70
C GLY A 6 16.30 14.60 17.46
N CYS A 7 16.90 14.65 16.27
CA CYS A 7 16.15 14.84 15.01
C CYS A 7 15.89 13.53 14.24
N GLY A 8 16.43 12.40 14.71
CA GLY A 8 16.32 11.10 14.02
C GLY A 8 15.05 10.29 14.33
N GLY A 9 14.26 10.73 15.32
CA GLY A 9 13.14 9.95 15.83
C GLY A 9 12.05 9.70 14.79
N SER A 10 11.54 10.77 14.15
CA SER A 10 10.37 10.73 13.26
C SER A 10 10.60 10.05 11.91
N PHE A 11 11.84 10.01 11.41
CA PHE A 11 12.17 9.42 10.11
C PHE A 11 12.50 7.92 10.18
N SER A 12 12.71 7.37 11.38
CA SER A 12 12.85 5.93 11.58
C SER A 12 11.52 5.18 11.37
N PRO A 13 11.53 3.89 10.98
CA PRO A 13 10.31 3.07 10.94
C PRO A 13 9.50 3.13 12.24
N GLN A 14 10.18 3.07 13.39
CA GLN A 14 9.54 3.11 14.71
C GLN A 14 8.92 4.49 14.98
N GLY A 15 9.55 5.57 14.54
CA GLY A 15 9.00 6.92 14.65
C GLY A 15 7.77 7.15 13.78
N ARG A 16 7.79 6.64 12.54
CA ARG A 16 6.61 6.70 11.66
C ARG A 16 5.45 5.89 12.21
N LEU A 17 5.71 4.68 12.71
CA LEU A 17 4.71 3.88 13.41
C LEU A 17 4.15 4.62 14.64
N ALA A 18 5.01 5.20 15.47
CA ALA A 18 4.59 5.94 16.66
C ALA A 18 3.69 7.14 16.28
N LYS A 19 4.04 7.87 15.21
CA LYS A 19 3.19 8.94 14.68
C LYS A 19 1.83 8.39 14.22
N ALA A 20 1.83 7.36 13.37
CA ALA A 20 0.61 6.80 12.78
C ALA A 20 -0.37 6.26 13.84
N THR A 21 0.15 5.51 14.82
CA THR A 21 -0.67 4.97 15.92
C THR A 21 -1.19 6.06 16.86
N ASN A 22 -0.42 7.13 17.07
CA ASN A 22 -0.86 8.26 17.88
C ASN A 22 -1.97 9.06 17.18
N GLU A 23 -1.89 9.26 15.86
CA GLU A 23 -2.99 9.86 15.08
C GLU A 23 -4.24 8.97 15.09
N LEU A 24 -4.07 7.64 14.96
CA LEU A 24 -5.18 6.69 15.08
C LEU A 24 -5.85 6.73 16.46
N ALA A 25 -5.08 6.90 17.54
CA ALA A 25 -5.59 7.01 18.90
C ALA A 25 -6.35 8.32 19.16
N LYS A 26 -5.99 9.41 18.45
CA LYS A 26 -6.68 10.71 18.55
C LYS A 26 -7.97 10.78 17.75
N ALA A 27 -8.18 9.90 16.77
CA ALA A 27 -9.37 9.89 15.94
C ALA A 27 -10.64 9.70 16.80
N LYS A 28 -11.57 10.65 16.70
CA LYS A 28 -12.83 10.69 17.48
C LYS A 28 -14.03 10.35 16.63
N THR A 29 -13.92 10.47 15.31
CA THR A 29 -14.98 10.15 14.37
C THR A 29 -14.62 8.94 13.49
N PRO A 30 -15.62 8.24 12.93
CA PRO A 30 -15.36 7.18 11.96
C PRO A 30 -14.54 7.64 10.74
N GLN A 31 -14.68 8.90 10.31
CA GLN A 31 -13.94 9.45 9.16
C GLN A 31 -12.48 9.75 9.52
N GLU A 32 -12.22 10.38 10.67
CA GLU A 32 -10.85 10.56 11.15
C GLU A 32 -10.14 9.22 11.32
N ARG A 33 -10.86 8.23 11.84
CA ARG A 33 -10.34 6.87 12.01
C ARG A 33 -10.06 6.20 10.68
N PHE A 34 -10.96 6.37 9.71
CA PHE A 34 -10.78 5.90 8.33
C PHE A 34 -9.47 6.42 7.73
N TYR A 35 -9.16 7.71 7.88
CA TYR A 35 -7.90 8.28 7.40
C TYR A 35 -6.68 7.75 8.15
N ALA A 36 -6.75 7.72 9.49
CA ALA A 36 -5.60 7.33 10.31
C ALA A 36 -5.23 5.84 10.15
N LEU A 37 -6.21 4.98 9.81
CA LEU A 37 -5.97 3.55 9.59
C LEU A 37 -5.05 3.26 8.40
N ASN A 38 -5.04 4.12 7.36
CA ASN A 38 -4.13 3.96 6.21
C ASN A 38 -2.66 3.88 6.66
N ASP A 39 -2.18 4.92 7.35
CA ASP A 39 -0.79 4.97 7.81
C ASP A 39 -0.54 3.99 8.95
N ALA A 40 -1.51 3.79 9.85
CA ALA A 40 -1.35 2.82 10.94
C ALA A 40 -1.14 1.40 10.41
N ALA A 41 -1.89 0.97 9.38
CA ALA A 41 -1.72 -0.33 8.74
C ALA A 41 -0.35 -0.47 8.06
N LYS A 42 0.02 0.50 7.20
CA LYS A 42 1.28 0.49 6.44
C LYS A 42 2.49 0.51 7.35
N GLU A 43 2.55 1.45 8.30
CA GLU A 43 3.72 1.60 9.18
C GLU A 43 3.84 0.46 10.19
N SER A 44 2.71 -0.12 10.63
CA SER A 44 2.75 -1.35 11.46
C SER A 44 3.40 -2.50 10.68
N PHE A 45 3.07 -2.65 9.39
CA PHE A 45 3.69 -3.67 8.56
C PHE A 45 5.20 -3.41 8.40
N VAL A 46 5.60 -2.18 8.09
CA VAL A 46 7.02 -1.79 7.92
C VAL A 46 7.83 -2.02 9.20
N ALA A 47 7.24 -1.73 10.36
CA ALA A 47 7.89 -1.95 11.65
C ALA A 47 7.95 -3.44 12.07
N GLY A 48 7.35 -4.35 11.31
CA GLY A 48 7.32 -5.78 11.61
C GLY A 48 6.15 -6.22 12.50
N ASN A 49 5.23 -5.31 12.84
CA ASN A 49 4.05 -5.57 13.67
C ASN A 49 2.89 -6.12 12.81
N ALA A 50 3.05 -7.35 12.33
CA ALA A 50 2.13 -7.96 11.37
C ALA A 50 0.68 -8.07 11.89
N GLU A 51 0.49 -8.42 13.17
CA GLU A 51 -0.84 -8.56 13.78
C GLU A 51 -1.60 -7.23 13.82
N ASP A 52 -0.94 -6.15 14.24
CA ASP A 52 -1.53 -4.82 14.23
C ASP A 52 -1.81 -4.33 12.81
N ALA A 53 -0.86 -4.54 11.89
CA ALA A 53 -1.04 -4.21 10.47
C ALA A 53 -2.28 -4.89 9.88
N LYS A 54 -2.44 -6.19 10.15
CA LYS A 54 -3.60 -6.98 9.73
C LYS A 54 -4.89 -6.42 10.32
N ARG A 55 -4.91 -6.18 11.63
CA ARG A 55 -6.08 -5.65 12.35
C ARG A 55 -6.51 -4.29 11.78
N TYR A 56 -5.57 -3.36 11.59
CA TYR A 56 -5.86 -2.04 11.04
C TYR A 56 -6.32 -2.09 9.58
N ALA A 57 -5.69 -2.92 8.74
CA ALA A 57 -6.11 -3.08 7.36
C ALA A 57 -7.51 -3.72 7.24
N GLN A 58 -7.81 -4.73 8.06
CA GLN A 58 -9.15 -5.33 8.13
C GLN A 58 -10.19 -4.32 8.60
N GLU A 59 -9.88 -3.53 9.62
CA GLU A 59 -10.78 -2.47 10.08
C GLU A 59 -11.03 -1.44 8.97
N LEU A 60 -9.98 -1.03 8.25
CA LEU A 60 -10.09 -0.12 7.12
C LEU A 60 -11.03 -0.67 6.04
N MET A 61 -10.94 -1.96 5.71
CA MET A 61 -11.88 -2.63 4.80
C MET A 61 -13.34 -2.52 5.26
N THR A 62 -13.61 -2.70 6.56
CA THR A 62 -14.98 -2.58 7.08
C THR A 62 -15.56 -1.17 6.94
N LEU A 63 -14.71 -0.14 6.97
CA LEU A 63 -15.12 1.25 6.87
C LEU A 63 -15.34 1.73 5.43
N LEU A 64 -14.82 1.03 4.41
CA LEU A 64 -14.98 1.41 3.00
C LEU A 64 -16.43 1.68 2.63
N SER A 65 -17.34 0.79 3.04
CA SER A 65 -18.78 0.91 2.75
C SER A 65 -19.44 2.20 3.29
N LYS A 66 -18.83 2.83 4.29
CA LYS A 66 -19.33 4.07 4.90
C LYS A 66 -18.86 5.32 4.16
N PHE A 67 -17.82 5.22 3.34
CA PHE A 67 -17.15 6.35 2.71
C PHE A 67 -16.95 6.20 1.18
N PRO A 68 -17.93 5.67 0.41
CA PRO A 68 -17.71 5.34 -1.02
C PRO A 68 -17.41 6.55 -1.91
N GLY A 69 -17.80 7.76 -1.49
CA GLY A 69 -17.54 9.02 -2.20
C GLY A 69 -16.43 9.87 -1.59
N ASP A 70 -15.71 9.37 -0.60
CA ASP A 70 -14.64 10.11 0.06
C ASP A 70 -13.41 10.22 -0.84
N TRP A 71 -12.72 11.36 -0.80
CA TRP A 71 -11.54 11.64 -1.62
C TRP A 71 -10.40 10.64 -1.35
N ASN A 72 -10.35 10.06 -0.14
CA ASN A 72 -9.36 9.07 0.27
C ASN A 72 -9.79 7.62 -0.01
N TYR A 73 -11.01 7.38 -0.51
CA TYR A 73 -11.56 6.03 -0.69
C TYR A 73 -10.63 5.13 -1.50
N GLY A 74 -10.11 5.64 -2.62
CA GLY A 74 -9.20 4.86 -3.46
C GLY A 74 -7.87 4.49 -2.78
N ASN A 75 -7.32 5.38 -1.93
CA ASN A 75 -6.14 5.08 -1.13
C ASN A 75 -6.46 4.00 -0.09
N ALA A 76 -7.60 4.09 0.60
CA ALA A 76 -8.00 3.11 1.60
C ALA A 76 -8.19 1.70 1.01
N VAL A 77 -8.83 1.59 -0.17
CA VAL A 77 -8.94 0.32 -0.90
C VAL A 77 -7.55 -0.23 -1.20
N GLN A 78 -6.65 0.62 -1.69
CA GLN A 78 -5.32 0.22 -2.12
C GLN A 78 -4.46 -0.21 -0.92
N ASP A 79 -4.34 0.63 0.11
CA ASP A 79 -3.50 0.42 1.28
C ASP A 79 -3.90 -0.85 2.06
N ALA A 80 -5.20 -1.04 2.29
CA ALA A 80 -5.69 -2.20 3.03
C ALA A 80 -5.39 -3.50 2.28
N ASN A 81 -5.64 -3.53 0.97
CA ASN A 81 -5.35 -4.71 0.14
C ASN A 81 -3.83 -4.97 0.06
N LEU A 82 -3.02 -3.94 -0.12
CA LEU A 82 -1.56 -4.10 -0.14
C LEU A 82 -1.05 -4.70 1.16
N VAL A 83 -1.43 -4.15 2.32
CA VAL A 83 -0.97 -4.66 3.62
C VAL A 83 -1.37 -6.12 3.81
N LEU A 84 -2.65 -6.47 3.56
CA LEU A 84 -3.13 -7.84 3.71
C LEU A 84 -2.46 -8.81 2.73
N GLY A 85 -2.26 -8.39 1.48
CA GLY A 85 -1.57 -9.19 0.48
C GLY A 85 -0.11 -9.44 0.83
N ARG A 86 0.61 -8.43 1.34
CA ARG A 86 2.02 -8.61 1.73
C ARG A 86 2.18 -9.49 2.95
N ILE A 87 1.24 -9.42 3.90
CA ILE A 87 1.15 -10.39 5.00
C ILE A 87 0.92 -11.79 4.44
N ALA A 88 -0.01 -11.96 3.49
CA ALA A 88 -0.25 -13.24 2.85
C ALA A 88 1.00 -13.79 2.12
N VAL A 89 1.80 -12.95 1.45
CA VAL A 89 3.09 -13.37 0.87
C VAL A 89 4.05 -13.88 1.95
N LYS A 90 4.19 -13.16 3.07
CA LYS A 90 5.07 -13.56 4.19
C LYS A 90 4.64 -14.91 4.79
N ASP A 91 3.35 -15.17 4.82
CA ASP A 91 2.78 -16.43 5.34
C ASP A 91 2.78 -17.56 4.30
N GLY A 92 3.31 -17.34 3.08
CA GLY A 92 3.30 -18.32 2.00
C GLY A 92 1.93 -18.51 1.33
N ARG A 93 0.93 -17.68 1.66
CA ARG A 93 -0.43 -17.69 1.08
C ARG A 93 -0.45 -16.90 -0.24
N VAL A 94 0.31 -17.37 -1.24
CA VAL A 94 0.53 -16.65 -2.50
C VAL A 94 -0.78 -16.43 -3.29
N ASP A 95 -1.68 -17.42 -3.33
CA ASP A 95 -2.96 -17.28 -4.02
C ASP A 95 -3.85 -16.18 -3.43
N GLU A 96 -3.85 -16.03 -2.11
CA GLU A 96 -4.58 -14.96 -1.44
C GLU A 96 -3.94 -13.59 -1.71
N ALA A 97 -2.61 -13.52 -1.70
CA ALA A 97 -1.89 -12.30 -2.06
C ALA A 97 -2.22 -11.80 -3.47
N LYS A 98 -2.40 -12.71 -4.44
CA LYS A 98 -2.85 -12.39 -5.80
C LYS A 98 -4.25 -11.76 -5.81
N GLN A 99 -5.17 -12.31 -5.03
CA GLN A 99 -6.52 -11.77 -4.91
C GLN A 99 -6.51 -10.35 -4.35
N TYR A 100 -5.72 -10.11 -3.29
CA TYR A 100 -5.56 -8.77 -2.74
C TYR A 100 -4.93 -7.80 -3.74
N LEU A 101 -3.93 -8.23 -4.53
CA LEU A 101 -3.33 -7.35 -5.55
C LEU A 101 -4.37 -6.91 -6.59
N LEU A 102 -5.17 -7.85 -7.11
CA LEU A 102 -6.22 -7.50 -8.08
C LEU A 102 -7.32 -6.64 -7.47
N ALA A 103 -7.68 -6.87 -6.20
CA ALA A 103 -8.61 -6.02 -5.48
C ALA A 103 -8.07 -4.58 -5.32
N ALA A 104 -6.77 -4.42 -5.03
CA ALA A 104 -6.11 -3.12 -5.00
C ALA A 104 -6.16 -2.42 -6.37
N GLY A 105 -5.91 -3.15 -7.46
CA GLY A 105 -5.95 -2.62 -8.83
C GLY A 105 -7.35 -2.17 -9.26
N ASN A 106 -8.40 -2.75 -8.69
CA ASN A 106 -9.80 -2.35 -8.94
C ASN A 106 -10.24 -1.11 -8.17
N SER A 107 -9.35 -0.48 -7.41
CA SER A 107 -9.58 0.85 -6.82
C SER A 107 -9.99 1.87 -7.90
N PRO A 108 -10.91 2.81 -7.61
CA PRO A 108 -11.22 3.92 -8.52
C PRO A 108 -10.05 4.93 -8.64
N GLY A 109 -9.00 4.77 -7.84
CA GLY A 109 -7.91 5.73 -7.70
C GLY A 109 -8.24 6.87 -6.74
N SER A 110 -7.30 7.80 -6.61
CA SER A 110 -7.36 8.96 -5.72
C SER A 110 -6.56 10.10 -6.35
N PRO A 111 -6.71 11.37 -5.91
CA PRO A 111 -5.88 12.46 -6.40
C PRO A 111 -4.37 12.15 -6.35
N GLN A 112 -3.90 11.50 -5.28
CA GLN A 112 -2.51 11.08 -5.16
C GLN A 112 -2.14 9.99 -6.16
N MET A 113 -2.93 8.91 -6.24
CA MET A 113 -2.65 7.78 -7.15
C MET A 113 -2.73 8.20 -8.62
N ASN A 114 -3.62 9.15 -8.96
CA ASN A 114 -3.78 9.66 -10.31
C ASN A 114 -2.55 10.48 -10.76
N SER A 115 -1.83 11.06 -9.80
CA SER A 115 -0.65 11.90 -10.03
C SER A 115 0.66 11.10 -9.95
N PHE A 116 0.89 10.42 -8.83
CA PHE A 116 2.16 9.75 -8.50
C PHE A 116 2.15 8.24 -8.78
N GLY A 117 0.98 7.67 -9.06
CA GLY A 117 0.79 6.25 -9.26
C GLY A 117 0.50 5.51 -7.96
N PRO A 118 0.13 4.22 -8.07
CA PRO A 118 -0.12 3.38 -6.92
C PRO A 118 1.20 2.97 -6.25
N ASN A 119 1.14 2.57 -4.98
CA ASN A 119 2.22 1.77 -4.41
C ASN A 119 2.19 0.35 -5.05
N VAL A 120 3.35 -0.19 -5.37
CA VAL A 120 3.50 -1.48 -6.09
C VAL A 120 4.35 -2.47 -5.30
N SER A 121 4.49 -2.28 -3.98
CA SER A 121 5.26 -3.17 -3.11
C SER A 121 4.74 -4.62 -3.12
N LEU A 122 3.42 -4.84 -3.09
CA LEU A 122 2.85 -6.19 -3.23
C LEU A 122 3.12 -6.81 -4.60
N ALA A 123 3.10 -6.00 -5.66
CA ALA A 123 3.44 -6.48 -7.01
C ALA A 123 4.90 -6.95 -7.05
N LYS A 124 5.83 -6.20 -6.45
CA LYS A 124 7.23 -6.64 -6.32
C LYS A 124 7.35 -7.94 -5.50
N ASP A 125 6.69 -8.02 -4.35
CA ASP A 125 6.69 -9.23 -3.51
C ASP A 125 6.17 -10.46 -4.28
N LEU A 126 5.16 -10.29 -5.15
CA LEU A 126 4.63 -11.37 -6.00
C LEU A 126 5.55 -11.71 -7.18
N LEU A 127 6.22 -10.74 -7.80
CA LEU A 127 7.23 -10.99 -8.83
C LEU A 127 8.40 -11.82 -8.28
N GLU A 128 8.82 -11.58 -7.04
CA GLU A 128 9.84 -12.38 -6.35
C GLU A 128 9.40 -13.82 -6.07
N LYS A 129 8.09 -14.10 -6.07
CA LYS A 129 7.51 -15.44 -6.04
C LYS A 129 7.29 -16.04 -7.44
N GLY A 130 7.63 -15.32 -8.50
CA GLY A 130 7.47 -15.75 -9.89
C GLY A 130 6.09 -15.46 -10.50
N GLU A 131 5.20 -14.78 -9.76
CA GLU A 131 3.82 -14.52 -10.16
C GLU A 131 3.73 -13.31 -11.10
N ARG A 132 4.03 -13.52 -12.38
CA ARG A 132 4.14 -12.42 -13.38
C ARG A 132 2.78 -11.98 -13.94
N ASP A 133 1.93 -12.93 -14.32
CA ASP A 133 0.69 -12.63 -15.05
C ASP A 133 -0.27 -11.76 -14.23
N VAL A 134 -0.43 -12.08 -12.94
CA VAL A 134 -1.25 -11.30 -12.01
C VAL A 134 -0.72 -9.89 -11.81
N VAL A 135 0.60 -9.70 -11.84
CA VAL A 135 1.22 -8.39 -11.69
C VAL A 135 1.01 -7.56 -12.95
N ILE A 136 1.14 -8.14 -14.13
CA ILE A 136 0.79 -7.48 -15.40
C ILE A 136 -0.70 -7.08 -15.37
N GLN A 137 -1.59 -7.98 -14.96
CA GLN A 137 -3.02 -7.68 -14.85
C GLN A 137 -3.28 -6.51 -13.89
N TYR A 138 -2.62 -6.47 -12.74
CA TYR A 138 -2.70 -5.35 -11.80
C TYR A 138 -2.24 -4.03 -12.42
N LEU A 139 -1.11 -4.02 -13.12
CA LEU A 139 -0.59 -2.80 -13.78
C LEU A 139 -1.55 -2.29 -14.87
N GLU A 140 -2.19 -3.20 -15.61
CA GLU A 140 -3.24 -2.87 -16.57
C GLU A 140 -4.49 -2.27 -15.90
N LEU A 141 -4.90 -2.80 -14.75
CA LEU A 141 -5.99 -2.20 -13.95
C LEU A 141 -5.62 -0.78 -13.49
N CYS A 142 -4.37 -0.56 -13.08
CA CYS A 142 -3.88 0.74 -12.64
C CYS A 142 -3.95 1.83 -13.72
N ARG A 143 -3.90 1.47 -15.02
CA ARG A 143 -4.06 2.43 -16.13
C ARG A 143 -5.39 3.16 -16.10
N LYS A 144 -6.43 2.59 -15.47
CA LYS A 144 -7.75 3.21 -15.39
C LYS A 144 -7.68 4.55 -14.65
N PHE A 145 -6.88 4.63 -13.59
CA PHE A 145 -6.77 5.81 -12.75
C PHE A 145 -5.44 6.58 -12.93
N TRP A 146 -4.31 5.90 -13.12
CA TRP A 146 -3.00 6.57 -13.23
C TRP A 146 -2.70 6.99 -14.67
N LYS A 147 -3.31 8.09 -15.14
CA LYS A 147 -3.09 8.64 -16.50
C LYS A 147 -1.75 9.37 -16.66
N MET A 148 -1.16 9.81 -15.55
CA MET A 148 0.13 10.53 -15.54
C MET A 148 1.34 9.58 -15.50
N HIS A 149 1.17 8.31 -15.88
CA HIS A 149 2.23 7.30 -15.80
C HIS A 149 3.43 7.56 -16.70
N ARG A 150 3.35 8.46 -17.70
CA ARG A 150 4.48 8.87 -18.57
C ARG A 150 5.29 7.68 -19.16
N GLY A 151 4.61 6.60 -19.51
CA GLY A 151 5.21 5.37 -20.05
C GLY A 151 5.71 4.36 -19.01
N SER A 152 5.73 4.68 -17.71
CA SER A 152 6.20 3.75 -16.67
C SER A 152 5.46 2.41 -16.66
N LEU A 153 4.12 2.43 -16.77
CA LEU A 153 3.33 1.20 -16.84
C LEU A 153 3.70 0.33 -18.04
N ASP A 154 3.92 0.93 -19.22
CA ASP A 154 4.30 0.20 -20.43
C ASP A 154 5.68 -0.43 -20.29
N GLN A 155 6.64 0.34 -19.79
CA GLN A 155 7.99 -0.12 -19.55
C GLN A 155 8.01 -1.28 -18.54
N TRP A 156 7.37 -1.12 -17.38
CA TRP A 156 7.34 -2.15 -16.35
C TRP A 156 6.68 -3.44 -16.85
N ILE A 157 5.58 -3.34 -17.59
CA ILE A 157 4.92 -4.52 -18.16
C ILE A 157 5.85 -5.23 -19.17
N GLN A 158 6.56 -4.48 -20.01
CA GLN A 158 7.51 -5.09 -20.94
C GLN A 158 8.67 -5.78 -20.21
N GLU A 159 9.25 -5.14 -19.21
CA GLU A 159 10.31 -5.73 -18.40
C GLU A 159 9.87 -7.03 -17.70
N ILE A 160 8.63 -7.09 -17.19
CA ILE A 160 8.07 -8.30 -16.58
C ILE A 160 7.91 -9.41 -17.63
N LYS A 161 7.42 -9.09 -18.83
CA LYS A 161 7.31 -10.04 -19.96
C LYS A 161 8.68 -10.60 -20.38
N ASP A 162 9.72 -9.78 -20.30
CA ASP A 162 11.11 -10.19 -20.56
C ASP A 162 11.71 -11.01 -19.39
N GLY A 163 10.92 -11.32 -18.36
CA GLY A 163 11.34 -12.11 -17.22
C GLY A 163 12.05 -11.30 -16.11
N LYS A 164 12.13 -9.98 -16.23
CA LYS A 164 12.82 -9.09 -15.27
C LYS A 164 11.88 -8.65 -14.15
N VAL A 165 12.47 -8.16 -13.06
CA VAL A 165 11.76 -7.40 -12.02
C VAL A 165 12.04 -5.92 -12.27
N PRO A 166 11.04 -5.08 -12.57
CA PRO A 166 11.26 -3.67 -12.83
C PRO A 166 11.85 -2.92 -11.64
N ASP A 167 12.60 -1.87 -11.93
CA ASP A 167 12.88 -0.85 -10.91
C ASP A 167 11.65 0.07 -10.77
N PHE A 168 10.91 -0.16 -9.70
CA PHE A 168 9.70 0.60 -9.38
C PHE A 168 9.99 1.93 -8.66
N GLY A 169 11.25 2.19 -8.26
CA GLY A 169 11.65 3.43 -7.59
C GLY A 169 10.75 3.85 -6.44
N ALA A 170 10.24 5.08 -6.48
CA ALA A 170 9.43 5.68 -5.43
C ALA A 170 8.09 4.97 -5.19
N ASN A 171 7.57 4.21 -6.16
CA ASN A 171 6.31 3.47 -6.01
C ASN A 171 6.42 2.27 -5.05
N LEU A 172 7.59 2.01 -4.47
CA LEU A 172 7.77 1.01 -3.41
C LEU A 172 7.63 1.57 -1.99
N VAL A 173 7.62 2.90 -1.83
CA VAL A 173 7.66 3.56 -0.52
C VAL A 173 6.23 3.82 -0.02
N TYR A 174 6.01 3.58 1.28
CA TYR A 174 4.76 3.86 1.98
C TYR A 174 4.66 5.27 2.52
#